data_AF-A0A142JZS3-F1
#
_entry.id   AF-A0A142JZS3-F1
#
_cell.length_a   1.000
_cell.length_b   1.000
_cell.length_c   1.000
_cell.angle_alpha   90.00
_cell.angle_beta   90.00
_cell.angle_gamma   90.00
#
_symmetry.space_group_name_H-M   'P 1'
#
loop_
_entity.id
_entity.type
_entity.pdbx_description
1 polymer ?
#
loop_
_entity_poly.entity_id
_entity_poly.type
_entity_poly.pdbx_seq_one_letter_code
_entity_poly.pdbx_strand_id
1 'polypeptide(L)'
;SSTLVTAGVYLMIRFNELILGSFLGKFLLLMSGLTMFMAGIGANFEYDLSKIIALSTLSQLGLMMSILSMGFAELAFFHLLTHALFKALLFMCAGSVIHNMKNSQDIRGMGGLVKHMPLTSICFNVSNLALCGMPFL
;
A
#
# COMPACT_ATOMS: atom_id res chain seq x y z
N SER A 1 -2.01 9.87 -0.45
CA SER A 1 -1.86 8.64 0.35
C SER A 1 -0.48 8.51 1.00
N SER A 2 0.59 8.99 0.35
CA SER A 2 1.98 8.72 0.73
C SER A 2 2.61 9.65 1.78
N THR A 3 1.94 10.71 2.26
CA THR A 3 2.57 11.69 3.17
C THR A 3 2.13 11.55 4.62
N LEU A 4 0.82 11.60 4.90
CA LEU A 4 0.32 11.60 6.27
C LEU A 4 0.53 10.25 6.97
N VAL A 5 0.30 9.14 6.25
CA VAL A 5 0.34 7.81 6.87
C VAL A 5 1.78 7.29 7.02
N THR A 6 2.69 7.72 6.14
CA THR A 6 4.11 7.34 6.20
C THR A 6 4.89 8.15 7.22
N ALA A 7 4.43 9.37 7.57
CA ALA A 7 5.06 10.19 8.60
C ALA A 7 5.10 9.48 9.96
N GLY A 8 4.04 8.73 10.32
CA GLY A 8 4.00 7.93 11.54
C GLY A 8 5.03 6.80 11.52
N VAL A 9 5.14 6.07 10.41
CA VAL A 9 6.15 5.00 10.24
C VAL A 9 7.56 5.59 10.28
N TYR A 10 7.79 6.72 9.61
CA TYR A 10 9.09 7.39 9.61
C TYR A 10 9.51 7.87 11.00
N LEU A 11 8.57 8.38 11.81
CA LEU A 11 8.85 8.70 13.21
C LEU A 11 9.27 7.45 13.98
N MET A 12 8.58 6.33 13.81
CA MET A 12 8.92 5.07 14.48
C MET A 12 10.30 4.56 14.04
N ILE A 13 10.67 4.70 12.76
CA ILE A 13 12.02 4.39 12.25
C ILE A 13 13.09 5.22 13.00
N ARG A 14 12.83 6.50 13.27
CA ARG A 14 13.78 7.36 14.01
C ARG A 14 13.97 6.94 15.47
N PHE A 15 12.97 6.30 16.07
CA PHE A 15 13.03 5.78 17.44
C PHE A 15 13.32 4.26 17.50
N ASN A 16 13.90 3.67 16.45
CA ASN A 16 14.13 2.23 16.37
C ASN A 16 14.91 1.66 17.57
N GLU A 17 15.94 2.37 18.05
CA GLU A 17 16.75 1.95 19.21
C GLU A 17 15.93 1.76 20.49
N LEU A 18 14.82 2.50 20.66
CA LEU A 18 13.92 2.35 21.81
C LEU A 18 12.95 1.17 21.65
N ILE A 19 12.67 0.77 20.41
CA ILE A 19 11.70 -0.26 20.08
C ILE A 19 12.36 -1.64 20.11
N LEU A 20 13.63 -1.73 19.68
CA LEU A 20 14.38 -2.97 19.60
C LEU A 20 14.51 -3.64 20.98
N GLY A 21 14.15 -4.93 21.06
CA GLY A 21 14.26 -5.72 22.29
C GLY A 21 13.24 -5.39 23.40
N SER A 22 12.44 -4.34 23.24
CA SER A 22 11.42 -3.93 24.21
C SER A 22 10.13 -4.77 24.12
N PHE A 23 9.30 -4.75 25.18
CA PHE A 23 7.94 -5.30 25.12
C PHE A 23 7.08 -4.61 24.06
N LEU A 24 7.32 -3.31 23.83
CA LEU A 24 6.66 -2.52 22.80
C LEU A 24 6.89 -3.10 21.40
N GLY A 25 8.12 -3.54 21.08
CA GLY A 25 8.43 -4.18 19.80
C GLY A 25 7.59 -5.44 19.55
N LYS A 26 7.46 -6.32 20.56
CA LYS A 26 6.63 -7.53 20.45
C LYS A 26 5.14 -7.22 20.30
N PHE A 27 4.66 -6.21 21.02
CA PHE A 27 3.28 -5.74 20.89
C PHE A 27 3.00 -5.14 19.51
N LEU A 28 3.92 -4.33 18.98
CA LEU A 28 3.85 -3.77 17.63
C LEU A 28 3.82 -4.86 16.57
N LEU A 29 4.65 -5.91 16.71
CA LEU A 29 4.64 -7.04 15.79
C LEU A 29 3.24 -7.68 15.71
N LEU A 30 2.61 -7.96 16.84
CA LEU A 30 1.28 -8.55 16.88
C LEU A 30 0.22 -7.64 16.22
N MET A 31 0.20 -6.36 16.60
CA MET A 31 -0.76 -5.39 16.04
C MET A 31 -0.55 -5.18 14.54
N SER A 32 0.70 -5.15 14.09
CA SER A 32 1.05 -5.01 12.68
C SER A 32 0.64 -6.22 11.84
N GLY A 33 0.77 -7.44 12.38
CA GLY A 33 0.27 -8.66 11.73
C GLY A 33 -1.26 -8.69 11.63
N LEU A 34 -1.96 -8.32 12.70
CA LEU A 34 -3.44 -8.25 12.70
C LEU A 34 -3.96 -7.21 11.71
N THR A 35 -3.36 -6.02 11.65
CA THR A 35 -3.75 -4.97 10.71
C THR A 35 -3.51 -5.37 9.26
N MET A 36 -2.38 -6.01 8.96
CA MET A 36 -2.11 -6.55 7.63
C MET A 36 -3.19 -7.55 7.19
N PHE A 37 -3.54 -8.47 8.09
CA PHE A 37 -4.53 -9.51 7.82
C PHE A 37 -5.95 -8.94 7.63
N MET A 38 -6.41 -8.07 8.54
CA MET A 38 -7.72 -7.45 8.45
C MET A 38 -7.87 -6.58 7.19
N ALA A 39 -6.83 -5.82 6.84
CA ALA A 39 -6.84 -5.00 5.64
C ALA A 39 -6.88 -5.86 4.36
N GLY A 40 -6.15 -6.98 4.34
CA GLY A 40 -6.15 -7.93 3.23
C GLY A 40 -7.52 -8.57 3.00
N ILE A 41 -8.18 -9.04 4.06
CA ILE A 41 -9.52 -9.61 3.95
C ILE A 41 -10.53 -8.54 3.53
N GLY A 42 -10.49 -7.36 4.15
CA GLY A 42 -11.41 -6.27 3.82
C GLY A 42 -11.33 -5.84 2.36
N ALA A 43 -10.13 -5.85 1.77
CA ALA A 43 -9.93 -5.46 0.38
C ALA A 43 -10.63 -6.38 -0.62
N ASN A 44 -10.83 -7.67 -0.28
CA ASN A 44 -11.48 -8.65 -1.17
C ASN A 44 -13.00 -8.44 -1.28
N PHE A 45 -13.61 -7.78 -0.31
CA PHE A 45 -15.07 -7.56 -0.27
C PHE A 45 -15.49 -6.15 -0.65
N GLU A 46 -14.53 -5.26 -0.92
CA GLU A 46 -14.81 -3.89 -1.36
C GLU A 46 -14.96 -3.79 -2.87
N TYR A 47 -15.88 -2.93 -3.30
CA TYR A 47 -16.16 -2.67 -4.72
C TYR A 47 -15.70 -1.28 -5.18
N ASP A 48 -15.40 -0.37 -4.26
CA ASP A 48 -14.88 0.95 -4.61
C ASP A 48 -13.38 0.87 -4.88
N LEU A 49 -12.95 1.24 -6.10
CA LEU A 49 -11.55 1.19 -6.52
C LEU A 49 -10.62 1.95 -5.55
N SER A 50 -11.05 3.13 -5.09
CA SER A 50 -10.28 3.98 -4.18
C SER A 50 -10.08 3.32 -2.80
N LYS A 51 -11.10 2.62 -2.28
CA LYS A 51 -11.04 1.90 -1.01
C LYS A 51 -10.15 0.66 -1.10
N ILE A 52 -10.19 -0.09 -2.20
CA ILE A 52 -9.29 -1.23 -2.44
C ILE A 52 -7.83 -0.77 -2.41
N ILE A 53 -7.51 0.34 -3.08
CA ILE A 53 -6.16 0.90 -3.09
C ILE A 53 -5.76 1.41 -1.69
N ALA A 54 -6.70 1.95 -0.91
CA ALA A 54 -6.46 2.38 0.47
C ALA A 54 -6.21 1.19 1.42
N LEU A 55 -7.01 0.13 1.36
CA LEU A 55 -6.81 -1.07 2.19
C LEU A 55 -5.48 -1.76 1.88
N SER A 56 -5.05 -1.76 0.62
CA SER A 56 -3.70 -2.23 0.27
C SER A 56 -2.58 -1.29 0.71
N THR A 57 -2.82 0.00 1.03
CA THR A 57 -1.83 0.80 1.78
C THR A 57 -1.78 0.42 3.24
N LEU A 58 -2.93 0.12 3.85
CA LEU A 58 -3.02 -0.29 5.25
C LEU A 58 -2.28 -1.63 5.49
N SER A 59 -2.41 -2.59 4.57
CA SER A 59 -1.67 -3.85 4.67
C SER A 59 -0.16 -3.66 4.53
N GLN A 60 0.29 -2.82 3.60
CA GLN A 60 1.71 -2.50 3.42
C GLN A 60 2.31 -1.72 4.59
N LEU A 61 1.53 -0.87 5.25
CA LEU A 61 1.95 -0.21 6.49
C LEU A 61 2.08 -1.20 7.65
N GLY A 62 1.16 -2.17 7.75
CA GLY A 62 1.31 -3.31 8.67
C GLY A 62 2.63 -4.06 8.41
N LEU A 63 2.97 -4.26 7.14
CA LEU A 63 4.24 -4.89 6.76
C LEU A 63 5.45 -4.05 7.20
N MET A 64 5.46 -2.74 6.93
CA MET A 64 6.55 -1.85 7.38
C MET A 64 6.73 -1.88 8.89
N MET A 65 5.64 -1.86 9.65
CA MET A 65 5.68 -1.90 11.12
C MET A 65 6.18 -3.26 11.65
N SER A 66 5.85 -4.37 10.99
CA SER A 66 6.38 -5.69 11.34
C SER A 66 7.90 -5.79 11.11
N ILE A 67 8.40 -5.27 9.98
CA ILE A 67 9.84 -5.25 9.67
C ILE A 67 10.60 -4.42 10.71
N LEU A 68 10.06 -3.26 11.07
CA LEU A 68 10.63 -2.40 12.09
C LEU A 68 10.67 -3.08 13.46
N SER A 69 9.60 -3.79 13.85
CA SER A 69 9.56 -4.53 15.12
C SER A 69 10.58 -5.68 15.21
N MET A 70 11.00 -6.23 14.07
CA MET A 70 12.07 -7.23 13.97
C MET A 70 13.49 -6.60 14.00
N GLY A 71 13.59 -5.27 13.99
CA GLY A 71 14.84 -4.53 14.08
C GLY A 71 15.45 -4.10 12.75
N PHE A 72 14.79 -4.38 11.62
CA PHE A 72 15.31 -4.08 10.29
C PHE A 72 14.89 -2.69 9.79
N ALA A 73 15.34 -1.63 10.46
CA ALA A 73 14.92 -0.25 10.14
C ALA A 73 15.28 0.21 8.72
N GLU A 74 16.46 -0.17 8.20
CA GLU A 74 16.87 0.19 6.84
C GLU A 74 15.97 -0.44 5.77
N LEU A 75 15.56 -1.70 5.98
CA LEU A 75 14.62 -2.41 5.09
C LEU A 75 13.23 -1.78 5.12
N ALA A 76 12.75 -1.39 6.31
CA ALA A 76 11.47 -0.69 6.45
C ALA A 76 11.50 0.67 5.74
N PHE A 77 12.63 1.40 5.80
CA PHE A 77 12.80 2.67 5.10
C PHE A 77 12.86 2.49 3.59
N PHE A 78 13.61 1.50 3.10
CA PHE A 78 13.64 1.16 1.68
C PHE A 78 12.23 0.85 1.15
N HIS A 79 11.49 0.00 1.86
CA HIS A 79 10.11 -0.34 1.50
C HIS A 79 9.17 0.87 1.52
N LEU A 80 9.36 1.80 2.47
CA LEU A 80 8.58 3.04 2.54
C LEU A 80 8.75 3.88 1.27
N LEU A 81 9.98 4.01 0.77
CA LEU A 81 10.28 4.77 -0.44
C LEU A 81 9.68 4.12 -1.70
N THR A 82 9.91 2.82 -1.89
CA THR A 82 9.39 2.09 -3.06
C THR A 82 7.86 2.06 -3.06
N HIS A 83 7.25 1.80 -1.91
CA HIS A 83 5.80 1.84 -1.75
C HIS A 83 5.22 3.23 -2.07
N ALA A 84 5.88 4.31 -1.66
CA ALA A 84 5.42 5.67 -1.96
C ALA A 84 5.38 5.94 -3.48
N LEU A 85 6.40 5.49 -4.23
CA LEU A 85 6.47 5.63 -5.68
C LEU A 85 5.34 4.85 -6.38
N PHE A 86 5.21 3.55 -6.10
CA PHE A 86 4.20 2.72 -6.77
C PHE A 86 2.77 3.09 -6.39
N LYS A 87 2.53 3.49 -5.13
CA LYS A 87 1.21 3.98 -4.72
C LYS A 87 0.86 5.31 -5.36
N ALA A 88 1.80 6.23 -5.51
CA ALA A 88 1.55 7.49 -6.22
C ALA A 88 1.10 7.22 -7.66
N LEU A 89 1.78 6.29 -8.35
CA LEU A 89 1.42 5.87 -9.71
C LEU A 89 0.03 5.21 -9.77
N LEU A 90 -0.30 4.33 -8.81
CA LEU A 90 -1.62 3.68 -8.75
C LEU A 90 -2.75 4.68 -8.55
N PHE A 91 -2.61 5.62 -7.61
CA PHE A 91 -3.64 6.62 -7.35
C PHE A 91 -3.82 7.56 -8.54
N MET A 92 -2.74 7.89 -9.27
CA MET A 92 -2.83 8.70 -10.48
C MET A 92 -3.56 7.95 -11.60
N CYS A 93 -3.24 6.67 -11.82
CA CYS A 93 -3.92 5.82 -12.80
C CYS A 93 -5.40 5.63 -12.43
N ALA A 94 -5.71 5.31 -11.17
CA ALA A 94 -7.08 5.18 -10.68
C ALA A 94 -7.87 6.48 -10.83
N GLY A 95 -7.27 7.64 -10.55
CA GLY A 95 -7.88 8.94 -10.77
C GLY A 95 -8.25 9.18 -12.24
N SER A 96 -7.37 8.80 -13.18
CA SER A 96 -7.66 8.89 -14.61
C SER A 96 -8.83 7.99 -15.04
N VAL A 97 -8.94 6.79 -14.47
CA VAL A 97 -10.03 5.84 -14.74
C VAL A 97 -11.36 6.39 -14.20
N ILE A 98 -11.37 6.87 -12.96
CA ILE A 98 -12.57 7.44 -12.31
C ILE A 98 -13.07 8.66 -13.09
N HIS A 99 -12.17 9.55 -13.50
CA HIS A 99 -12.54 10.73 -14.29
C HIS A 99 -13.19 10.34 -15.62
N ASN A 100 -12.59 9.40 -16.36
CA ASN A 100 -13.13 8.95 -17.64
C ASN A 100 -14.43 8.14 -17.51
N MET A 101 -14.70 7.56 -16.33
CA MET A 101 -15.94 6.89 -15.99
C MET A 101 -16.99 7.82 -15.35
N LYS A 102 -16.89 9.14 -15.58
CA LYS A 102 -17.82 10.16 -15.05
C LYS A 102 -17.98 10.09 -13.52
N ASN A 103 -16.86 9.95 -12.81
CA ASN A 103 -16.77 9.86 -11.35
C ASN A 103 -17.37 8.59 -10.73
N SER A 104 -17.67 7.55 -11.51
CA SER A 104 -18.00 6.25 -10.93
C SER A 104 -16.74 5.55 -10.40
N GLN A 105 -16.81 5.04 -9.17
CA GLN A 105 -15.70 4.35 -8.49
C GLN A 105 -15.91 2.83 -8.37
N ASP A 106 -17.11 2.35 -8.69
CA ASP A 106 -17.50 0.95 -8.58
C ASP A 106 -16.84 0.12 -9.69
N ILE A 107 -15.98 -0.82 -9.30
CA ILE A 107 -15.25 -1.70 -10.23
C ILE A 107 -16.18 -2.57 -11.08
N ARG A 108 -17.40 -2.85 -10.64
CA ARG A 108 -18.37 -3.69 -11.38
C ARG A 108 -18.82 -3.02 -12.68
N GLY A 109 -18.78 -1.69 -12.72
CA GLY A 109 -19.04 -0.89 -13.92
C GLY A 109 -17.80 -0.64 -14.79
N MET A 110 -16.60 -1.03 -14.34
CA MET A 110 -15.34 -0.78 -15.05
C MET A 110 -14.98 -1.96 -15.95
N GLY A 111 -15.27 -1.85 -17.24
CA GLY A 111 -14.96 -2.87 -18.25
C GLY A 111 -14.11 -2.34 -19.40
N GLY A 112 -13.33 -3.22 -20.04
CA GLY A 112 -12.65 -2.91 -21.31
C GLY A 112 -11.53 -1.87 -21.25
N LEU A 113 -10.98 -1.55 -20.07
CA LEU A 113 -9.98 -0.50 -19.88
C LEU A 113 -8.75 -0.64 -20.77
N VAL A 114 -8.32 -1.87 -21.07
CA VAL A 114 -7.16 -2.14 -21.94
C VAL A 114 -7.36 -1.60 -23.36
N LYS A 115 -8.59 -1.63 -23.88
CA LYS A 115 -8.92 -1.15 -25.24
C LYS A 115 -9.09 0.37 -25.28
N HIS A 116 -9.73 0.93 -24.25
CA HIS A 116 -10.07 2.36 -24.23
C HIS A 116 -8.95 3.25 -23.69
N MET A 117 -8.15 2.75 -22.74
CA MET A 117 -7.07 3.50 -22.10
C MET A 117 -5.81 2.61 -21.95
N PRO A 118 -5.15 2.26 -23.07
CA PRO A 118 -4.06 1.29 -23.07
C PRO A 118 -2.88 1.73 -22.18
N LEU A 119 -2.47 3.00 -22.27
CA LEU A 119 -1.34 3.52 -21.49
C LEU A 119 -1.60 3.44 -19.98
N THR A 120 -2.78 3.88 -19.52
CA THR A 120 -3.11 3.85 -18.09
C THR A 120 -3.26 2.42 -17.60
N SER A 121 -3.77 1.50 -18.43
CA SER A 121 -3.87 0.08 -18.07
C SER A 121 -2.50 -0.58 -17.91
N ILE A 122 -1.52 -0.24 -18.76
CA ILE A 122 -0.14 -0.73 -18.63
C ILE A 122 0.49 -0.19 -17.35
N CYS A 123 0.44 1.12 -17.13
CA CYS A 123 1.00 1.73 -15.93
C CYS A 123 0.35 1.18 -14.65
N PHE A 124 -0.98 1.03 -14.63
CA PHE A 124 -1.71 0.43 -13.51
C PHE A 124 -1.25 -1.00 -13.22
N ASN A 125 -1.10 -1.84 -14.26
CA ASN A 125 -0.61 -3.20 -14.11
C ASN A 125 0.84 -3.27 -13.65
N VAL A 126 1.74 -2.43 -14.17
CA VAL A 126 3.13 -2.35 -13.72
C VAL A 126 3.20 -2.03 -12.23
N SER A 127 2.43 -1.04 -11.77
CA SER A 127 2.41 -0.72 -10.34
C SER A 127 1.77 -1.80 -9.46
N ASN A 128 0.78 -2.55 -9.95
CA ASN A 128 0.23 -3.68 -9.20
C ASN A 128 1.22 -4.84 -9.10
N LEU A 129 1.95 -5.14 -10.18
CA LEU A 129 2.99 -6.16 -10.19
C LEU A 129 4.12 -5.82 -9.22
N ALA A 130 4.53 -4.54 -9.18
CA ALA A 130 5.50 -4.06 -8.21
C ALA A 130 4.99 -4.17 -6.76
N LEU A 131 3.72 -3.86 -6.50
CA LEU A 131 3.11 -4.06 -5.18
C LEU A 131 3.03 -5.54 -4.75
N CYS A 132 2.90 -6.46 -5.70
CA CYS A 132 2.92 -7.90 -5.45
C CYS A 132 4.33 -8.46 -5.21
N GLY A 133 5.39 -7.67 -5.44
CA GLY A 133 6.78 -8.09 -5.26
C GLY A 133 7.33 -8.94 -6.40
N MET A 134 6.97 -8.63 -7.66
CA MET A 134 7.58 -9.28 -8.82
C MET A 134 9.11 -9.10 -8.81
N PRO A 135 9.88 -10.11 -9.25
CA PRO A 135 11.33 -10.01 -9.24
C PRO A 135 11.81 -8.89 -10.17
N PHE A 136 12.74 -8.07 -9.67
CA PHE A 136 13.39 -6.96 -10.39
C PHE A 136 12.49 -5.74 -10.71
N LEU A 137 11.34 -5.60 -10.06
CA LEU A 137 10.46 -4.42 -10.11
C LEU A 137 10.37 -3.77 -8.72
#